data_AF-A0A0L0UHD3-F1
#
_entry.id   AF-A0A0L0UHD3-F1
#
_cell.length_a   1.000
_cell.length_b   1.000
_cell.length_c   1.000
_cell.angle_alpha   90.00
_cell.angle_beta   90.00
_cell.angle_gamma   90.00
#
_symmetry.space_group_name_H-M   'P 1'
#
loop_
_entity.id
_entity.type
_entity.pdbx_description
1 polymer ?
#
loop_
_entity_poly.entity_id
_entity_poly.type
_entity_poly.pdbx_seq_one_letter_code
_entity_poly.pdbx_strand_id
1 'polypeptide(L)'
;MNLNPGGKQAILRGTTIPTDDPNIPEQLRGRPQSMVFDESHPLFAGKAKGVQAVLEERGLWTHYSQKARKAGKTNLNLRCKTCNGPNVAKDLLKKSEQLIKEAEANGFSLSHDTSIKEALATHPVPPDCEIDL
;
A
#
# COMPACT_ATOMS: atom_id res chain seq x y z
N MET A 1 -1.73 -12.27 2.79
CA MET A 1 -0.70 -12.29 1.72
C MET A 1 0.38 -11.29 2.09
N ASN A 2 1.65 -11.58 1.81
CA ASN A 2 2.76 -10.74 2.23
C ASN A 2 2.89 -9.53 1.30
N LEU A 3 3.07 -8.31 1.82
CA LEU A 3 3.22 -7.12 0.98
C LEU A 3 4.64 -6.98 0.42
N ASN A 4 5.64 -7.20 1.27
CA ASN A 4 7.05 -7.13 0.93
C ASN A 4 7.68 -8.53 1.04
N PRO A 5 8.77 -8.79 0.31
CA PRO A 5 9.53 -10.01 0.47
C PRO A 5 10.26 -10.05 1.83
N GLY A 6 10.43 -11.25 2.39
CA GLY A 6 11.20 -11.49 3.60
C GLY A 6 10.58 -10.97 4.90
N GLY A 7 11.45 -10.61 5.86
CA GLY A 7 11.05 -10.17 7.20
C GLY A 7 10.58 -11.30 8.13
N LYS A 8 9.84 -10.94 9.18
CA LYS A 8 9.26 -11.87 10.18
C LYS A 8 7.89 -12.44 9.74
N GLN A 9 7.57 -12.36 8.46
CA GLN A 9 6.27 -12.78 7.94
C GLN A 9 6.22 -14.30 7.78
N ALA A 10 5.04 -14.88 8.00
CA ALA A 10 4.84 -16.31 7.80
C ALA A 10 5.05 -16.69 6.33
N ILE A 11 5.63 -17.88 6.14
CA ILE A 11 5.73 -18.50 4.82
C ILE A 11 4.36 -19.10 4.47
N LEU A 12 3.74 -18.55 3.43
CA LEU A 12 2.49 -19.10 2.91
C LEU A 12 2.78 -20.38 2.11
N ARG A 13 1.83 -21.32 2.12
CA ARG A 13 1.89 -22.49 1.24
C ARG A 13 1.73 -22.06 -0.21
N GLY A 14 2.34 -22.81 -1.13
CA GLY A 14 2.10 -22.64 -2.56
C GLY A 14 0.61 -22.73 -2.88
N THR A 15 0.17 -21.92 -3.84
CA THR A 15 -1.23 -21.84 -4.28
C THR A 15 -1.32 -22.10 -5.77
N THR A 16 -2.54 -22.05 -6.32
CA THR A 16 -2.78 -22.18 -7.75
C THR A 16 -3.63 -21.00 -8.21
N ILE A 17 -3.37 -20.47 -9.41
CA ILE A 17 -4.19 -19.41 -10.00
C ILE A 17 -5.61 -19.95 -10.21
N PRO A 18 -6.67 -19.22 -9.79
CA PRO A 18 -8.05 -19.65 -9.98
C PRO A 18 -8.37 -19.99 -11.45
N THR A 19 -9.14 -21.05 -11.65
CA THR A 19 -9.53 -21.55 -12.99
C THR A 19 -10.83 -20.96 -13.50
N ASP A 20 -11.66 -20.44 -12.60
CA ASP A 20 -13.02 -19.96 -12.83
C ASP A 20 -13.12 -18.44 -12.98
N ASP A 21 -12.08 -17.66 -12.65
CA ASP A 21 -12.10 -16.20 -12.79
C ASP A 21 -11.98 -15.76 -14.26
N PRO A 22 -13.03 -15.15 -14.85
CA PRO A 22 -13.02 -14.70 -16.24
C PRO A 22 -12.04 -13.56 -16.52
N ASN A 23 -11.58 -12.84 -15.48
CA ASN A 23 -10.67 -11.70 -15.63
C ASN A 23 -9.21 -12.12 -15.80
N ILE A 24 -8.88 -13.36 -15.48
CA ILE A 24 -7.54 -13.93 -15.62
C ILE A 24 -7.38 -14.46 -17.05
N PRO A 25 -6.27 -14.17 -17.76
CA PRO A 25 -5.99 -14.77 -19.05
C PRO A 25 -6.01 -16.29 -18.96
N GLU A 26 -6.72 -16.94 -19.89
CA GLU A 26 -6.92 -18.39 -19.88
C GLU A 26 -5.60 -19.17 -19.77
N GLN A 27 -4.54 -18.68 -20.44
CA GLN A 27 -3.23 -19.31 -20.43
C GLN A 27 -2.58 -19.33 -19.04
N LEU A 28 -2.99 -18.45 -18.12
CA LEU A 28 -2.43 -18.32 -16.77
C LEU A 28 -3.23 -19.07 -15.71
N ARG A 29 -4.49 -19.41 -16.00
CA ARG A 29 -5.38 -20.11 -15.07
C ARG A 29 -4.84 -21.50 -14.72
N GLY A 30 -5.07 -21.93 -13.48
CA GLY A 30 -4.62 -23.24 -13.01
C GLY A 30 -3.10 -23.38 -12.83
N ARG A 31 -2.29 -22.35 -13.10
CA ARG A 31 -0.83 -22.42 -12.91
C ARG A 31 -0.48 -22.38 -11.43
N PRO A 32 0.44 -23.24 -10.95
CA PRO A 32 0.95 -23.17 -9.59
C PRO A 32 1.68 -21.85 -9.31
N GLN A 33 1.60 -21.35 -8.08
CA GLN A 33 2.29 -20.17 -7.59
C GLN A 33 3.08 -20.53 -6.32
N SER A 34 4.41 -20.42 -6.40
CA SER A 34 5.25 -20.55 -5.21
C SER A 34 5.23 -19.24 -4.44
N MET A 35 4.97 -19.32 -3.14
CA MET A 35 4.97 -18.19 -2.23
C MET A 35 6.35 -17.94 -1.58
N VAL A 36 7.37 -18.69 -1.99
CA VAL A 36 8.74 -18.65 -1.46
C VAL A 36 9.71 -18.54 -2.63
N PHE A 37 10.72 -17.68 -2.47
CA PHE A 37 11.80 -17.58 -3.44
C PHE A 37 12.64 -18.84 -3.44
N ASP A 38 13.14 -19.21 -4.62
CA ASP A 38 14.10 -20.29 -4.74
C ASP A 38 15.37 -20.01 -3.92
N GLU A 39 16.09 -21.05 -3.51
CA GLU A 39 17.33 -20.94 -2.74
C GLU A 39 18.44 -20.20 -3.53
N SER A 40 18.36 -20.15 -4.86
CA SER A 40 19.27 -19.38 -5.70
C SER A 40 18.96 -17.88 -5.78
N HIS A 41 17.87 -17.39 -5.15
CA HIS A 41 17.46 -16.00 -5.28
C HIS A 41 18.46 -15.04 -4.62
N PRO A 42 18.99 -14.03 -5.35
CA PRO A 42 20.18 -13.28 -4.94
C PRO A 42 20.03 -12.50 -3.63
N LEU A 43 18.81 -12.07 -3.29
CA LEU A 43 18.54 -11.23 -2.12
C LEU A 43 17.63 -11.89 -1.07
N PHE A 44 16.90 -12.93 -1.46
CA PHE A 44 15.76 -13.45 -0.69
C PHE A 44 15.66 -14.98 -0.73
N ALA A 45 16.80 -15.67 -0.89
CA ALA A 45 16.87 -17.13 -0.89
C ALA A 45 16.05 -17.77 0.24
N GLY A 46 15.12 -18.66 -0.13
CA GLY A 46 14.24 -19.37 0.82
C GLY A 46 13.26 -18.48 1.61
N LYS A 47 13.18 -17.18 1.31
CA LYS A 47 12.27 -16.25 2.01
C LYS A 47 10.91 -16.19 1.34
N ALA A 48 9.90 -15.81 2.12
CA ALA A 48 8.57 -15.57 1.60
C ALA A 48 8.55 -14.41 0.59
N LYS A 49 7.79 -14.58 -0.49
CA LYS A 49 7.57 -13.56 -1.51
C LYS A 49 6.52 -12.54 -1.08
N GLY A 50 6.69 -11.31 -1.54
CA GLY A 50 5.61 -10.32 -1.53
C GLY A 50 4.59 -10.58 -2.65
N VAL A 51 3.39 -10.02 -2.52
CA VAL A 51 2.29 -10.18 -3.47
C VAL A 51 2.67 -9.71 -4.88
N GLN A 52 3.45 -8.63 -4.99
CA GLN A 52 3.92 -8.16 -6.28
C GLN A 52 4.79 -9.21 -6.99
N ALA A 53 5.81 -9.76 -6.32
CA ALA A 53 6.67 -10.81 -6.89
C ALA A 53 5.88 -12.05 -7.32
N VAL A 54 4.91 -12.50 -6.49
CA VAL A 54 4.03 -13.64 -6.82
C VAL A 54 3.21 -13.40 -8.08
N LEU A 55 2.72 -12.18 -8.28
CA LEU A 55 1.92 -11.80 -9.45
C LEU A 55 2.78 -11.54 -10.69
N GLU A 56 3.98 -11.00 -10.52
CA GLU A 56 4.93 -10.73 -11.60
C GLU A 56 5.45 -12.02 -12.24
N GLU A 57 5.83 -13.02 -11.44
CA GLU A 57 6.35 -14.30 -11.94
C GLU A 57 5.39 -15.05 -12.87
N ARG A 58 4.09 -14.80 -12.72
CA ARG A 58 3.06 -15.40 -13.58
C ARG A 58 2.46 -14.42 -14.59
N GLY A 59 3.00 -13.20 -14.69
CA GLY A 59 2.54 -12.18 -15.63
C GLY A 59 1.18 -11.54 -15.29
N LEU A 60 0.60 -11.88 -14.13
CA LEU A 60 -0.67 -11.30 -13.67
C LEU A 60 -0.53 -9.81 -13.37
N TRP A 61 0.60 -9.40 -12.78
CA TRP A 61 0.86 -7.99 -12.48
C TRP A 61 0.83 -7.13 -13.76
N THR A 62 1.53 -7.59 -14.80
CA THR A 62 1.57 -6.94 -16.11
C THR A 62 0.18 -6.89 -16.75
N HIS A 63 -0.55 -8.01 -16.77
CA HIS A 63 -1.92 -8.08 -17.30
C HIS A 63 -2.85 -7.05 -16.64
N TYR A 64 -2.90 -7.04 -15.31
CA TYR A 64 -3.77 -6.13 -14.59
C TYR A 64 -3.32 -4.66 -14.66
N SER A 65 -2.01 -4.40 -14.73
CA SER A 65 -1.49 -3.05 -14.97
C SER A 65 -1.89 -2.53 -16.36
N GLN A 66 -1.79 -3.36 -17.40
CA GLN A 66 -2.26 -3.01 -18.74
C GLN A 66 -3.78 -2.79 -18.78
N LYS A 67 -4.54 -3.65 -18.11
CA LYS A 67 -6.00 -3.51 -17.99
C LYS A 67 -6.39 -2.19 -17.30
N ALA A 68 -5.71 -1.83 -16.21
CA ALA A 68 -5.90 -0.56 -15.51
C ALA A 68 -5.60 0.64 -16.42
N ARG A 69 -4.45 0.62 -17.12
CA ARG A 69 -4.08 1.66 -18.09
C ARG A 69 -5.10 1.82 -19.20
N LYS A 70 -5.60 0.71 -19.79
CA LYS A 70 -6.66 0.75 -20.82
C LYS A 70 -7.97 1.37 -20.31
N ALA A 71 -8.25 1.22 -19.02
CA ALA A 71 -9.40 1.83 -18.36
C ALA A 71 -9.15 3.26 -17.86
N GLY A 72 -8.02 3.89 -18.21
CA GLY A 72 -7.65 5.23 -17.74
C GLY A 72 -7.34 5.32 -16.24
N LYS A 73 -7.09 4.18 -15.59
CA LYS A 73 -6.76 4.11 -14.15
C LYS A 73 -5.26 4.20 -13.93
N THR A 74 -4.87 4.61 -12.73
CA THR A 74 -3.48 4.60 -12.28
C THR A 74 -2.91 3.18 -12.28
N ASN A 75 -1.58 3.06 -12.38
CA ASN A 75 -0.90 1.79 -12.23
C ASN A 75 -1.19 1.14 -10.88
N LEU A 76 -1.10 -0.19 -10.83
CA LEU A 76 -1.25 -0.94 -9.60
C LEU A 76 -0.23 -0.47 -8.58
N ASN A 77 -0.69 -0.12 -7.39
CA ASN A 77 0.15 0.28 -6.28
C ASN A 77 -0.38 -0.36 -5.00
N LEU A 78 0.49 -1.10 -4.31
CA LEU A 78 0.17 -1.75 -3.05
C LEU A 78 0.55 -0.91 -1.83
N ARG A 79 1.11 0.28 -2.06
CA ARG A 79 1.46 1.25 -1.02
C ARG A 79 0.34 2.27 -0.91
N CYS A 80 -0.24 2.35 0.28
CA CYS A 80 -1.16 3.42 0.61
C CYS A 80 -0.36 4.73 0.75
N LYS A 81 -0.81 5.80 0.08
CA LYS A 81 -0.18 7.13 0.18
C LYS A 81 -0.19 7.65 1.63
N THR A 82 -1.28 7.43 2.35
CA THR A 82 -1.41 7.82 3.76
C THR A 82 -0.49 6.98 4.66
N CYS A 83 -0.49 5.66 4.52
CA CYS A 83 0.34 4.79 5.38
C CYS A 83 1.83 4.88 5.05
N ASN A 84 2.19 5.19 3.81
CA ASN A 84 3.58 5.39 3.37
C ASN A 84 4.01 6.86 3.41
N GLY A 85 3.12 7.77 3.83
CA GLY A 85 3.44 9.17 4.02
C GLY A 85 4.48 9.37 5.13
N PRO A 86 5.20 10.49 5.11
CA PRO A 86 6.17 10.81 6.15
C PRO A 86 5.47 10.85 7.51
N ASN A 87 6.16 10.40 8.56
CA ASN A 87 5.59 10.37 9.92
C ASN A 87 5.11 11.76 10.35
N VAL A 88 5.80 12.81 9.91
CA VAL A 88 5.43 14.21 10.18
C VAL A 88 4.04 14.55 9.62
N ALA A 89 3.69 14.09 8.42
CA ALA A 89 2.36 14.30 7.85
C ALA A 89 1.27 13.56 8.64
N LYS A 90 1.57 12.33 9.08
CA LYS A 90 0.65 11.54 9.90
C LYS A 90 0.43 12.18 11.27
N ASP A 91 1.48 12.69 11.88
CA ASP A 91 1.41 13.37 13.17
C ASP A 91 0.59 14.67 13.07
N LEU A 92 0.73 15.40 11.97
CA LEU A 92 -0.10 16.58 11.68
C LEU A 92 -1.58 16.23 11.52
N LEU A 93 -1.90 15.22 10.70
CA LEU A 93 -3.27 14.72 10.52
C LEU A 93 -3.90 14.29 11.86
N LYS A 94 -3.13 13.57 12.69
CA LYS A 94 -3.61 13.15 14.00
C LYS A 94 -3.90 14.33 14.92
N LYS A 95 -3.08 15.37 14.87
CA LYS A 95 -3.27 16.60 15.67
C LYS A 95 -4.45 17.42 15.18
N SER A 96 -4.65 17.54 13.87
CA SER A 96 -5.84 18.21 13.34
C SER A 96 -7.12 17.47 13.75
N GLU A 97 -7.14 16.14 13.63
CA GLU A 97 -8.28 15.35 14.12
C GLU A 97 -8.54 15.53 15.62
N GLN A 98 -7.49 15.67 16.42
CA GLN A 98 -7.61 15.93 17.86
C GLN A 98 -8.20 17.31 18.13
N LEU A 99 -7.74 18.35 17.43
CA LEU A 99 -8.29 19.72 17.53
C LEU A 99 -9.77 19.78 17.14
N ILE A 100 -10.18 19.05 16.09
CA ILE A 100 -11.59 18.96 15.69
C ILE A 100 -12.42 18.32 16.82
N LYS A 101 -11.97 17.21 17.38
CA LYS A 101 -12.67 16.53 18.49
C LYS A 101 -12.77 17.41 19.73
N GLU A 102 -11.72 18.15 20.06
CA GLU A 102 -11.72 19.09 21.19
C GLU A 102 -12.68 20.26 20.94
N ALA A 103 -12.72 20.81 19.72
CA ALA A 103 -13.70 21.83 19.36
C ALA A 103 -15.14 21.31 19.48
N GLU A 104 -15.42 20.12 18.94
CA GLU A 104 -16.74 19.47 19.01
C GLU A 104 -17.18 19.21 20.45
N ALA A 105 -16.27 18.71 21.29
CA ALA A 105 -16.54 18.48 22.71
C ALA A 105 -16.87 19.78 23.47
N ASN A 106 -16.32 20.91 23.02
CA ASN A 106 -16.59 22.24 23.57
C ASN A 106 -17.79 22.94 22.89
N GLY A 107 -18.51 22.25 21.99
CA GLY A 107 -19.69 22.77 21.30
C GLY A 107 -19.40 23.64 20.07
N PHE A 108 -18.16 23.65 19.59
CA PHE A 108 -17.72 24.37 18.40
C PHE A 108 -17.53 23.42 17.22
N SER A 109 -17.71 23.90 15.99
CA SER A 109 -17.35 23.16 14.79
C SER A 109 -16.12 23.78 14.15
N LEU A 110 -15.10 22.96 13.89
CA LEU A 110 -13.86 23.38 13.26
C LEU A 110 -13.71 22.67 11.92
N SER A 111 -13.41 23.42 10.86
CA SER A 111 -13.15 22.82 9.54
C SER A 111 -11.79 22.12 9.52
N HIS A 112 -11.67 21.09 8.69
CA HIS A 112 -10.43 20.33 8.53
C HIS A 112 -9.25 21.22 8.10
N ASP A 113 -9.48 22.16 7.16
CA ASP A 113 -8.45 23.08 6.68
C ASP A 113 -8.00 24.08 7.76
N THR A 114 -8.93 24.57 8.58
CA THR A 114 -8.60 25.46 9.71
C THR A 114 -7.77 24.70 10.74
N SER A 115 -8.16 23.47 11.02
CA SER A 115 -7.47 22.59 11.97
C SER A 115 -6.05 22.26 11.57
N ILE A 116 -5.82 21.96 10.28
CA ILE A 116 -4.48 21.69 9.74
C ILE A 116 -3.58 22.92 9.88
N LYS A 117 -4.09 24.12 9.56
CA LYS A 117 -3.32 25.38 9.70
C LYS A 117 -2.91 25.62 11.15
N GLU A 118 -3.79 25.33 12.09
CA GLU A 118 -3.55 25.50 13.52
C GLU A 118 -2.56 24.44 14.07
N ALA A 119 -2.66 23.20 13.59
CA ALA A 119 -1.70 22.14 13.89
C ALA A 119 -0.29 22.46 13.35
N LEU A 120 -0.19 23.04 12.15
CA LEU A 120 1.07 23.53 11.57
C LEU A 120 1.68 24.69 12.37
N ALA A 121 0.84 25.61 12.88
CA ALA A 121 1.29 26.75 13.68
C ALA A 121 1.83 26.34 15.05
N THR A 122 1.25 25.29 15.67
CA THR A 122 1.68 24.76 16.97
C THR A 122 2.82 23.75 16.86
N HIS A 123 2.98 23.11 15.71
CA HIS A 123 4.04 22.13 15.44
C HIS A 123 4.68 22.34 14.07
N PRO A 124 5.73 23.17 14.00
CA PRO A 124 6.43 23.44 12.76
C PRO A 124 7.05 22.17 12.18
N VAL A 125 6.77 21.93 10.91
CA VAL A 125 7.38 20.87 10.11
C VAL A 125 8.81 21.29 9.74
N PRO A 126 9.80 20.37 9.81
CA PRO A 126 11.15 20.68 9.33
C PRO A 126 11.14 21.11 7.85
N PRO A 127 11.95 22.11 7.45
CA PRO A 127 11.91 22.71 6.11
C PRO A 127 12.19 21.73 4.96
N ASP A 128 12.76 20.56 5.25
CA ASP A 128 13.08 19.53 4.24
C ASP A 128 11.94 18.53 3.98
N CYS A 129 10.79 18.67 4.66
CA CYS A 129 9.63 17.80 4.48
C CYS A 129 8.57 18.49 3.62
N GLU A 130 8.57 18.23 2.31
CA GLU A 130 7.40 18.52 1.48
C GLU A 130 6.26 17.61 1.91
N ILE A 131 5.19 18.20 2.43
CA ILE A 131 3.97 17.49 2.80
C ILE A 131 2.88 17.84 1.80
N ASP A 132 2.57 16.88 0.92
CA ASP A 132 1.40 16.92 0.06
C ASP A 132 0.19 16.50 0.93
N LEU A 133 -0.52 17.50 1.49
CA LEU A 133 -1.71 17.35 2.33
C LEU A 133 -2.97 17.17 1.48
#